data_AF-A0A838D240-F1
#
_entry.id   AF-A0A838D240-F1
#
_cell.length_a   1.000
_cell.length_b   1.000
_cell.length_c   1.000
_cell.angle_alpha   90.00
_cell.angle_beta   90.00
_cell.angle_gamma   90.00
#
_symmetry.space_group_name_H-M   'P 1'
#
loop_
_entity.id
_entity.type
_entity.pdbx_description
1 polymer ?
#
loop_
_entity_poly.entity_id
_entity_poly.type
_entity_poly.pdbx_seq_one_letter_code
_entity_poly.pdbx_strand_id
1 'polypeptide(L)'
;RWDARPLSDEQVDYARDDVRHLLCLAQALQERLGARGRLEWAREECRALEQISDVREPDAVFARLPRVNGLDPRARAVARELVGWREEAARSADRPIASVLNDAALVEVAKRKPRDSEALRQIRGMNEGTLRRRGKAVLEAVERGRERPPLPYEGERHPPPDPQDAPVVALCEALVRARAMDAELAYELIAARADLQQVVTAVRTGAGEPGVRTVEGWRRELVGEELLALLRGDRALRVDGMHRVVIDG
;
A
#
# COMPACT_ATOMS: atom_id res chain seq x y z
N ARG A 1 8.10 -27.08 9.94
CA ARG A 1 6.79 -26.99 9.23
C ARG A 1 5.70 -26.93 10.29
N TRP A 2 4.94 -25.84 10.36
CA TRP A 2 3.93 -25.61 11.43
C TRP A 2 2.62 -26.39 11.25
N ASP A 3 2.45 -27.03 10.09
CA ASP A 3 1.31 -27.86 9.72
C ASP A 3 1.53 -29.36 10.03
N ALA A 4 2.76 -29.77 10.37
CA ALA A 4 3.07 -31.15 10.75
C ALA A 4 2.53 -31.46 12.16
N ARG A 5 2.10 -32.71 12.39
CA ARG A 5 1.62 -33.17 13.70
C ARG A 5 2.23 -34.53 14.09
N PRO A 6 2.59 -34.75 15.37
CA PRO A 6 2.59 -33.74 16.46
C PRO A 6 3.63 -32.63 16.21
N LEU A 7 3.50 -31.51 16.92
CA LEU A 7 4.55 -30.48 16.92
C LEU A 7 5.79 -31.03 17.65
N SER A 8 6.99 -30.64 17.23
CA SER A 8 8.21 -30.95 17.98
C SER A 8 8.31 -30.10 19.25
N ASP A 9 9.09 -30.56 20.22
CA ASP A 9 9.34 -29.80 21.46
C ASP A 9 9.93 -28.41 21.16
N GLU A 10 10.86 -28.33 20.19
CA GLU A 10 11.42 -27.05 19.73
C GLU A 10 10.35 -26.09 19.19
N GLN A 11 9.34 -26.60 18.46
CA GLN A 11 8.24 -25.78 17.96
C GLN A 11 7.34 -25.29 19.09
N VAL A 12 7.10 -26.13 20.10
CA VAL A 12 6.29 -25.78 21.27
C VAL A 12 7.01 -24.70 22.10
N ASP A 13 8.30 -24.86 22.34
CA ASP A 13 9.09 -23.89 23.11
C ASP A 13 9.21 -22.57 22.36
N TYR A 14 9.47 -22.59 21.05
CA TYR A 14 9.46 -21.38 20.22
C TYR A 14 8.12 -20.64 20.30
N ALA A 15 7.00 -21.34 20.09
CA ALA A 15 5.68 -20.72 20.10
C ALA A 15 5.29 -20.18 21.49
N ARG A 16 5.77 -20.82 22.56
CA ARG A 16 5.58 -20.32 23.93
C ARG A 16 6.33 -19.02 24.15
N ASP A 17 7.58 -18.95 23.71
CA ASP A 17 8.44 -17.80 23.99
C ASP A 17 8.04 -16.55 23.19
N ASP A 18 7.37 -16.71 22.04
CA ASP A 18 6.75 -15.61 21.28
C ASP A 18 5.67 -14.84 22.08
N VAL A 19 5.04 -15.47 23.08
CA VAL A 19 3.92 -14.86 23.84
C VAL A 19 4.20 -14.70 25.34
N ARG A 20 5.11 -15.51 25.91
CA ARG A 20 5.42 -15.55 27.35
C ARG A 20 5.68 -14.17 27.95
N HIS A 21 6.39 -13.31 27.23
CA HIS A 21 6.81 -12.00 27.73
C HIS A 21 5.99 -10.83 27.17
N LEU A 22 5.05 -11.08 26.26
CA LEU A 22 4.42 -10.04 25.45
C LEU A 22 3.59 -9.07 26.31
N LEU A 23 2.87 -9.57 27.32
CA LEU A 23 2.06 -8.71 28.21
C LEU A 23 2.92 -7.82 29.11
N CYS A 24 4.01 -8.36 29.66
CA CYS A 24 4.96 -7.58 30.46
C CYS A 24 5.64 -6.49 29.61
N LEU A 25 6.03 -6.85 28.38
CA LEU A 25 6.60 -5.90 27.43
C LEU A 25 5.59 -4.81 27.05
N ALA A 26 4.33 -5.19 26.78
CA ALA A 26 3.27 -4.25 26.47
C ALA A 26 3.03 -3.25 27.61
N GLN A 27 2.99 -3.71 28.87
CA GLN A 27 2.86 -2.83 30.03
C GLN A 27 4.04 -1.85 30.13
N ALA A 28 5.28 -2.35 30.05
CA ALA A 28 6.47 -1.49 30.14
C ALA A 28 6.53 -0.46 29.00
N LEU A 29 6.10 -0.83 27.79
CA LEU A 29 6.01 0.11 26.66
C LEU A 29 4.91 1.16 26.87
N GLN A 30 3.74 0.77 27.38
CA GLN A 30 2.65 1.70 27.67
C GLN A 30 3.03 2.71 28.75
N GLU A 31 3.72 2.27 29.81
CA GLU A 31 4.23 3.17 30.87
C GLU A 31 5.23 4.19 30.29
N ARG A 32 6.19 3.73 29.46
CA ARG A 32 7.17 4.60 28.79
C ARG A 32 6.52 5.58 27.82
N LEU A 33 5.50 5.16 27.08
CA LEU A 33 4.73 6.02 26.17
C LEU A 33 3.88 7.02 26.95
N GLY A 34 3.25 6.60 28.04
CA GLY A 34 2.49 7.46 28.95
C GLY A 34 3.35 8.55 29.56
N ALA A 35 4.54 8.21 30.06
CA ALA A 35 5.51 9.16 30.59
C ALA A 35 5.99 10.20 29.55
N ARG A 36 5.91 9.88 28.26
CA ARG A 36 6.23 10.78 27.15
C ARG A 36 5.01 11.49 26.55
N GLY A 37 3.80 11.23 27.05
CA GLY A 37 2.56 11.77 26.48
C GLY A 37 2.19 11.20 25.10
N ARG A 38 2.73 10.04 24.71
CA ARG A 38 2.59 9.46 23.35
C ARG A 38 1.74 8.18 23.32
N LEU A 39 1.09 7.84 24.43
CA LEU A 39 0.28 6.61 24.49
C LEU A 39 -0.87 6.64 23.47
N GLU A 40 -1.55 7.79 23.32
CA GLU A 40 -2.62 7.91 22.34
C GLU A 40 -2.11 7.91 20.90
N TRP A 41 -0.92 8.47 20.62
CA TRP A 41 -0.29 8.39 19.30
C TRP A 41 -0.07 6.93 18.90
N ALA A 42 0.46 6.11 19.82
CA ALA A 42 0.66 4.68 19.58
C ALA A 42 -0.67 3.92 19.39
N ARG A 43 -1.70 4.25 20.19
CA ARG A 43 -3.04 3.65 20.05
C ARG A 43 -3.69 4.00 18.71
N GLU A 44 -3.45 5.21 18.20
CA GLU A 44 -3.92 5.62 16.88
C GLU A 44 -3.32 4.73 15.78
N GLU A 45 -2.00 4.46 15.83
CA GLU A 45 -1.36 3.53 14.89
C GLU A 45 -1.92 2.11 15.02
N CYS A 46 -2.20 1.64 16.24
CA CYS A 46 -2.80 0.31 16.45
C CYS A 46 -4.22 0.22 15.86
N ARG A 47 -5.07 1.23 16.06
CA ARG A 47 -6.44 1.26 15.50
C ARG A 47 -6.43 1.15 13.97
N ALA A 48 -5.48 1.79 13.31
CA ALA A 48 -5.33 1.66 11.85
C ALA A 48 -5.00 0.22 11.42
N LEU A 49 -4.25 -0.53 12.24
CA LEU A 49 -3.95 -1.94 11.99
C LEU A 49 -5.16 -2.85 12.29
N GLU A 50 -5.94 -2.53 13.32
CA GLU A 50 -7.16 -3.27 13.69
C GLU A 50 -8.25 -3.21 12.61
N GLN A 51 -8.25 -2.14 11.80
CA GLN A 51 -9.19 -1.97 10.68
C GLN A 51 -8.79 -2.74 9.42
N ILE A 52 -7.60 -3.35 9.37
CA ILE A 52 -7.14 -4.12 8.21
C ILE A 52 -7.96 -5.39 8.10
N SER A 53 -8.71 -5.51 7.00
CA SER A 53 -9.47 -6.71 6.66
C SER A 53 -8.62 -7.71 5.87
N ASP A 54 -8.81 -8.99 6.15
CA ASP A 54 -8.28 -10.11 5.36
C ASP A 54 -9.17 -10.44 4.15
N VAL A 55 -10.33 -9.80 4.03
CA VAL A 55 -11.25 -9.94 2.89
C VAL A 55 -10.55 -9.48 1.61
N ARG A 56 -10.44 -10.41 0.66
CA ARG A 56 -9.88 -10.18 -0.66
C ARG A 56 -10.97 -9.86 -1.67
N GLU A 57 -11.30 -8.58 -1.76
CA GLU A 57 -12.19 -8.11 -2.82
C GLU A 57 -11.48 -8.20 -4.18
N PRO A 58 -12.10 -8.80 -5.21
CA PRO A 58 -11.50 -8.95 -6.54
C PRO A 58 -11.00 -7.64 -7.13
N ASP A 59 -11.70 -6.53 -6.86
CA ASP A 59 -11.34 -5.20 -7.36
C ASP A 59 -10.07 -4.66 -6.67
N ALA A 60 -9.92 -4.88 -5.36
CA ALA A 60 -8.70 -4.53 -4.63
C ALA A 60 -7.50 -5.37 -5.09
N VAL A 61 -7.70 -6.66 -5.35
CA VAL A 61 -6.65 -7.54 -5.89
C VAL A 61 -6.28 -7.13 -7.31
N PHE A 62 -7.27 -6.81 -8.14
CA PHE A 62 -7.07 -6.33 -9.50
C PHE A 62 -6.28 -5.02 -9.52
N ALA A 63 -6.59 -4.07 -8.63
CA ALA A 63 -5.86 -2.79 -8.53
C ALA A 63 -4.37 -2.98 -8.18
N ARG A 64 -4.04 -4.04 -7.44
CA ARG A 64 -2.65 -4.38 -7.04
C ARG A 64 -1.92 -5.21 -8.10
N LEU A 65 -2.58 -5.64 -9.17
CA LEU A 65 -1.96 -6.45 -10.22
C LEU A 65 -0.84 -5.64 -10.91
N PRO A 66 0.39 -6.18 -11.00
CA PRO A 66 1.50 -5.47 -11.62
C PRO A 66 1.20 -5.04 -13.06
N ARG A 67 1.53 -3.79 -13.40
CA ARG A 67 1.37 -3.21 -14.75
C ARG A 67 -0.07 -3.22 -15.28
N VAL A 68 -1.08 -3.38 -14.43
CA VAL A 68 -2.51 -3.32 -14.81
C VAL A 68 -2.88 -1.97 -15.44
N ASN A 69 -2.21 -0.88 -15.03
CA ASN A 69 -2.38 0.46 -15.60
C ASN A 69 -1.77 0.63 -17.00
N GLY A 70 -0.92 -0.29 -17.45
CA GLY A 70 -0.40 -0.34 -18.81
C GLY A 70 -1.28 -1.12 -19.79
N LEU A 71 -2.38 -1.72 -19.31
CA LEU A 71 -3.33 -2.44 -20.15
C LEU A 71 -4.38 -1.49 -20.73
N ASP A 72 -4.79 -1.74 -21.98
CA ASP A 72 -5.93 -1.05 -22.57
C ASP A 72 -7.24 -1.35 -21.79
N PRO A 73 -8.28 -0.49 -21.84
CA PRO A 73 -9.51 -0.68 -21.07
C PRO A 73 -10.18 -2.05 -21.25
N ARG A 74 -10.04 -2.65 -22.43
CA ARG A 74 -10.61 -3.97 -22.72
C ARG A 74 -9.78 -5.10 -22.10
N ALA A 75 -8.46 -4.99 -22.14
CA ALA A 75 -7.56 -5.90 -21.45
C ALA A 75 -7.71 -5.80 -19.93
N ARG A 76 -8.01 -4.61 -19.39
CA ARG A 76 -8.35 -4.41 -17.97
C ARG A 76 -9.62 -5.17 -17.57
N ALA A 77 -10.69 -5.10 -18.37
CA ALA A 77 -11.91 -5.87 -18.13
C ALA A 77 -11.64 -7.39 -18.10
N VAL A 78 -10.80 -7.89 -19.01
CA VAL A 78 -10.37 -9.29 -19.04
C VAL A 78 -9.50 -9.66 -17.83
N ALA A 79 -8.54 -8.81 -17.46
CA ALA A 79 -7.71 -9.04 -16.28
C ALA A 79 -8.54 -9.13 -15.00
N ARG A 80 -9.58 -8.30 -14.84
CA ARG A 80 -10.49 -8.35 -13.69
C ARG A 80 -11.21 -9.69 -13.56
N GLU A 81 -11.74 -10.22 -14.67
CA GLU A 81 -12.37 -11.55 -14.70
C GLU A 81 -11.38 -12.68 -14.40
N LEU A 82 -10.16 -12.58 -14.93
CA LEU A 82 -9.10 -13.54 -14.64
C LEU A 82 -8.66 -13.52 -13.17
N VAL A 83 -8.61 -12.34 -12.55
CA VAL A 83 -8.33 -12.20 -11.11
C VAL A 83 -9.42 -12.90 -10.29
N GLY A 84 -10.70 -12.62 -10.58
CA GLY A 84 -11.82 -13.27 -9.88
C GLY A 84 -11.78 -14.80 -10.02
N TRP A 85 -11.57 -15.31 -11.23
CA TRP A 85 -11.39 -16.74 -11.46
C TRP A 85 -10.21 -17.32 -10.68
N ARG A 86 -9.06 -16.62 -10.68
CA ARG A 86 -7.84 -17.10 -10.02
C ARG A 86 -8.02 -17.19 -8.50
N GLU A 87 -8.65 -16.19 -7.89
CA GLU A 87 -8.96 -16.20 -6.45
C GLU A 87 -9.85 -17.39 -6.09
N GLU A 88 -10.91 -17.63 -6.86
CA GLU A 88 -11.82 -18.75 -6.61
C GLU A 88 -11.11 -20.11 -6.82
N ALA A 89 -10.32 -20.24 -7.89
CA ALA A 89 -9.55 -21.45 -8.15
C ALA A 89 -8.45 -21.71 -7.08
N ALA A 90 -7.89 -20.66 -6.50
CA ALA A 90 -6.91 -20.75 -5.42
C ALA A 90 -7.57 -21.19 -4.11
N ARG A 91 -8.72 -20.57 -3.77
CA ARG A 91 -9.54 -20.90 -2.60
C ARG A 91 -10.04 -22.34 -2.66
N SER A 92 -10.66 -22.73 -3.77
CA SER A 92 -11.17 -24.08 -3.99
C SER A 92 -10.08 -25.16 -3.94
N ALA A 93 -8.84 -24.82 -4.31
CA ALA A 93 -7.71 -25.75 -4.30
C ALA A 93 -6.87 -25.70 -3.02
N ASP A 94 -7.21 -24.81 -2.06
CA ASP A 94 -6.42 -24.46 -0.89
C ASP A 94 -4.93 -24.23 -1.22
N ARG A 95 -4.68 -23.33 -2.17
CA ARG A 95 -3.33 -23.06 -2.70
C ARG A 95 -3.09 -21.57 -2.91
N PRO A 96 -1.83 -21.10 -2.81
CA PRO A 96 -1.49 -19.74 -3.15
C PRO A 96 -1.84 -19.39 -4.60
N ILE A 97 -2.35 -18.18 -4.84
CA ILE A 97 -2.75 -17.68 -6.18
C ILE A 97 -1.64 -17.80 -7.23
N ALA A 98 -0.38 -17.61 -6.84
CA ALA A 98 0.77 -17.70 -7.73
C ALA A 98 1.00 -19.13 -8.26
N SER A 99 0.56 -20.16 -7.51
CA SER A 99 0.56 -21.55 -7.96
C SER A 99 -0.62 -21.87 -8.89
N VAL A 100 -1.64 -21.00 -8.90
CA VAL A 100 -2.77 -21.10 -9.83
C VAL A 100 -2.37 -20.58 -11.20
N LEU A 101 -1.99 -19.30 -11.24
CA LEU A 101 -1.48 -18.61 -12.41
C LEU A 101 -0.70 -17.39 -11.91
N ASN A 102 0.58 -17.28 -12.29
CA ASN A 102 1.39 -16.13 -11.85
C ASN A 102 0.90 -14.83 -12.50
N ASP A 103 1.20 -13.69 -11.86
CA ASP A 103 0.73 -12.37 -12.31
C ASP A 103 1.18 -12.04 -13.73
N ALA A 104 2.43 -12.36 -14.09
CA ALA A 104 2.96 -12.09 -15.43
C ALA A 104 2.17 -12.82 -16.53
N ALA A 105 1.86 -14.10 -16.32
CA ALA A 105 1.06 -14.89 -17.24
C ALA A 105 -0.39 -14.38 -17.29
N LEU A 106 -0.98 -14.03 -16.14
CA LEU A 106 -2.34 -13.46 -16.09
C LEU A 106 -2.43 -12.16 -16.90
N VAL A 107 -1.48 -11.24 -16.70
CA VAL A 107 -1.40 -9.98 -17.45
C VAL A 107 -1.21 -10.22 -18.95
N GLU A 108 -0.37 -11.17 -19.34
CA GLU A 108 -0.16 -11.52 -20.75
C GLU A 108 -1.40 -12.17 -21.39
N VAL A 109 -2.11 -13.04 -20.67
CA VAL A 109 -3.41 -13.58 -21.11
C VAL A 109 -4.41 -12.45 -21.31
N ALA A 110 -4.50 -11.53 -20.35
CA ALA A 110 -5.39 -10.38 -20.43
C ALA A 110 -5.07 -9.44 -21.60
N LYS A 111 -3.78 -9.26 -21.90
CA LYS A 111 -3.30 -8.44 -23.01
C LYS A 111 -3.58 -9.10 -24.35
N ARG A 112 -3.23 -10.38 -24.52
CA ARG A 112 -3.37 -11.10 -25.79
C ARG A 112 -4.79 -11.54 -26.10
N LYS A 113 -5.63 -11.72 -25.06
CA LYS A 113 -7.04 -12.12 -25.20
C LYS A 113 -7.13 -13.37 -26.10
N PRO A 114 -6.61 -14.54 -25.71
CA PRO A 114 -6.64 -15.75 -26.53
C PRO A 114 -8.07 -16.26 -26.76
N ARG A 115 -8.31 -16.99 -27.87
CA ARG A 115 -9.64 -17.57 -28.21
C ARG A 115 -9.69 -19.09 -28.06
N ASP A 116 -8.53 -19.73 -27.98
CA ASP A 116 -8.39 -21.17 -27.98
C ASP A 116 -7.16 -21.59 -27.16
N SER A 117 -7.01 -22.91 -26.99
CA SER A 117 -5.92 -23.51 -26.24
C SER A 117 -4.55 -23.32 -26.90
N GLU A 118 -4.50 -23.22 -28.23
CA GLU A 118 -3.26 -23.00 -28.98
C GLU A 118 -2.71 -21.61 -28.71
N ALA A 119 -3.55 -20.57 -28.78
CA ALA A 119 -3.18 -19.21 -28.43
C ALA A 119 -2.75 -19.08 -26.96
N LEU A 120 -3.37 -19.84 -26.05
CA LEU A 120 -2.91 -19.90 -24.65
C LEU A 120 -1.52 -20.54 -24.50
N ARG A 121 -1.23 -21.59 -25.26
CA ARG A 121 0.07 -22.29 -25.23
C ARG A 121 1.24 -21.38 -25.62
N GLN A 122 1.00 -20.39 -26.48
CA GLN A 122 2.00 -19.40 -26.89
C GLN A 122 2.32 -18.36 -25.80
N ILE A 123 1.67 -18.42 -24.64
CA ILE A 123 1.87 -17.49 -23.53
C ILE A 123 2.83 -18.08 -22.50
N ARG A 124 3.92 -17.35 -22.23
CA ARG A 124 4.90 -17.74 -21.20
C ARG A 124 4.21 -17.88 -19.84
N GLY A 125 4.37 -19.05 -19.21
CA GLY A 125 3.73 -19.39 -17.93
C GLY A 125 2.49 -20.29 -18.08
N MET A 126 1.95 -20.46 -19.29
CA MET A 126 0.90 -21.44 -19.60
C MET A 126 1.53 -22.77 -20.04
N ASN A 127 2.13 -23.50 -19.09
CA ASN A 127 2.70 -24.82 -19.38
C ASN A 127 1.60 -25.88 -19.64
N GLU A 128 1.97 -27.04 -20.20
CA GLU A 128 1.03 -28.14 -20.51
C GLU A 128 0.21 -28.60 -19.30
N GLY A 129 0.81 -28.59 -18.09
CA GLY A 129 0.10 -28.93 -16.86
C GLY A 129 -1.02 -27.94 -16.51
N THR A 130 -0.74 -26.64 -16.62
CA THR A 130 -1.71 -25.56 -16.41
C THR A 130 -2.77 -25.55 -17.51
N LEU A 131 -2.37 -25.69 -18.77
CA LEU A 131 -3.30 -25.77 -19.91
C LEU A 131 -4.30 -26.91 -19.73
N ARG A 132 -3.83 -28.12 -19.40
CA ARG A 132 -4.68 -29.28 -19.19
C ARG A 132 -5.65 -29.11 -18.02
N ARG A 133 -5.18 -28.53 -16.91
CA ARG A 133 -5.99 -28.40 -15.68
C ARG A 133 -6.93 -27.21 -15.69
N ARG A 134 -6.54 -26.11 -16.35
CA ARG A 134 -7.13 -24.78 -16.17
C ARG A 134 -7.41 -24.04 -17.46
N GLY A 135 -6.91 -24.51 -18.61
CA GLY A 135 -7.02 -23.81 -19.89
C GLY A 135 -8.46 -23.47 -20.27
N LYS A 136 -9.40 -24.40 -20.08
CA LYS A 136 -10.84 -24.16 -20.32
C LYS A 136 -11.37 -23.01 -19.46
N ALA A 137 -11.14 -23.06 -18.15
CA ALA A 137 -11.63 -22.04 -17.22
C ALA A 137 -10.98 -20.66 -17.45
N VAL A 138 -9.71 -20.63 -17.88
CA VAL A 138 -9.02 -19.40 -18.30
C VAL A 138 -9.69 -18.81 -19.56
N LEU A 139 -9.98 -19.63 -20.58
CA LEU A 139 -10.68 -19.15 -21.79
C LEU A 139 -12.08 -18.63 -21.47
N GLU A 140 -12.82 -19.31 -20.59
CA GLU A 140 -14.13 -18.84 -20.12
C GLU A 140 -14.03 -17.49 -19.40
N ALA A 141 -13.01 -17.29 -18.55
CA ALA A 141 -12.77 -16.00 -17.91
C ALA A 141 -12.39 -14.90 -18.92
N VAL A 142 -11.60 -15.24 -19.95
CA VAL A 142 -11.29 -14.31 -21.04
C VAL A 142 -12.54 -13.91 -21.80
N GLU A 143 -13.44 -14.86 -22.08
CA GLU A 143 -14.68 -14.58 -22.79
C GLU A 143 -15.62 -13.71 -21.99
N ARG A 144 -15.85 -14.01 -20.71
CA ARG A 144 -16.61 -13.12 -19.82
C ARG A 144 -16.04 -11.70 -19.79
N GLY A 145 -14.71 -11.58 -19.76
CA GLY A 145 -14.04 -10.28 -19.80
C GLY A 145 -14.23 -9.52 -21.12
N ARG A 146 -14.44 -10.23 -22.23
CA ARG A 146 -14.84 -9.64 -23.51
C ARG A 146 -16.34 -9.31 -23.56
N GLU A 147 -17.18 -9.95 -22.78
CA GLU A 147 -18.59 -9.56 -22.78
C GLU A 147 -18.83 -8.31 -21.94
N ARG A 148 -17.94 -8.04 -20.97
CA ARG A 148 -17.99 -6.84 -20.13
C ARG A 148 -17.68 -5.54 -20.89
N PRO A 149 -18.30 -4.42 -20.47
CA PRO A 149 -17.87 -3.09 -20.89
C PRO A 149 -16.37 -2.87 -20.63
N PRO A 150 -15.66 -2.10 -21.48
CA PRO A 150 -14.27 -1.72 -21.23
C PRO A 150 -14.14 -1.03 -19.86
N LEU A 151 -13.12 -1.42 -19.09
CA LEU A 151 -12.89 -0.86 -17.76
C LEU A 151 -11.97 0.37 -17.88
N PRO A 152 -12.50 1.60 -17.73
CA PRO A 152 -11.70 2.82 -17.84
C PRO A 152 -10.67 2.86 -16.72
N TYR A 153 -9.52 3.47 -16.97
CA TYR A 153 -8.46 3.64 -15.97
C TYR A 153 -9.07 4.18 -14.67
N GLU A 154 -8.88 3.42 -13.59
CA GLU A 154 -9.27 3.83 -12.25
C GLU A 154 -8.02 4.42 -11.60
N GLY A 155 -8.17 5.63 -11.07
CA GLY A 155 -7.07 6.46 -10.60
C GLY A 155 -7.04 7.75 -11.40
N GLU A 156 -7.10 8.87 -10.68
CA GLU A 156 -6.64 10.13 -11.24
C GLU A 156 -5.26 9.87 -11.82
N ARG A 157 -5.08 10.11 -13.13
CA ARG A 157 -3.73 10.34 -13.62
C ARG A 157 -3.29 11.60 -12.93
N HIS A 158 -2.67 11.46 -11.76
CA HIS A 158 -1.97 12.57 -11.17
C HIS A 158 -0.99 13.02 -12.25
N PRO A 159 -1.11 14.26 -12.75
CA PRO A 159 -0.12 14.77 -13.65
C PRO A 159 1.26 14.54 -13.00
N PRO A 160 2.30 14.27 -13.81
CA PRO A 160 3.64 14.17 -13.26
C PRO A 160 3.87 15.37 -12.33
N PRO A 161 4.54 15.18 -11.18
CA PRO A 161 4.80 16.27 -10.24
C PRO A 161 5.35 17.49 -10.98
N ASP A 162 4.83 18.67 -10.65
CA ASP A 162 5.36 19.89 -11.23
C ASP A 162 6.82 20.02 -10.77
N PRO A 163 7.81 20.22 -11.68
CA PRO A 163 9.20 20.41 -11.28
C PRO A 163 9.39 21.53 -10.24
N GLN A 164 8.49 22.51 -10.21
CA GLN A 164 8.48 23.59 -9.21
C GLN A 164 8.12 23.11 -7.80
N ASP A 165 7.48 21.95 -7.64
CA ASP A 165 7.14 21.39 -6.34
C ASP A 165 8.39 20.84 -5.62
N ALA A 166 9.44 20.44 -6.35
CA ALA A 166 10.57 19.73 -5.76
C ALA A 166 11.34 20.53 -4.68
N PRO A 167 11.66 21.82 -4.86
CA PRO A 167 12.26 22.65 -3.80
C PRO A 167 11.32 22.84 -2.61
N VAL A 168 10.01 22.99 -2.85
CA VAL A 168 9.01 23.17 -1.79
C VAL A 168 8.87 21.89 -0.97
N VAL A 169 8.85 20.71 -1.61
CA VAL A 169 8.88 19.42 -0.93
C VAL A 169 10.15 19.26 -0.09
N ALA A 170 11.30 19.71 -0.58
CA ALA A 170 12.54 19.68 0.21
C ALA A 170 12.47 20.60 1.44
N LEU A 171 11.83 21.76 1.33
CA LEU A 171 11.58 22.67 2.44
C LEU A 171 10.67 22.04 3.51
N CYS A 172 9.55 21.45 3.07
CA CYS A 172 8.65 20.66 3.90
C CYS A 172 9.39 19.51 4.61
N GLU A 173 10.25 18.80 3.88
CA GLU A 173 11.05 17.71 4.42
C GLU A 173 12.01 18.20 5.51
N ALA A 174 12.64 19.36 5.33
CA ALA A 174 13.49 19.97 6.34
C ALA A 174 12.73 20.29 7.64
N LEU A 175 11.52 20.86 7.53
CA LEU A 175 10.65 21.11 8.69
C LEU A 175 10.28 19.81 9.41
N VAL A 176 9.81 18.80 8.67
CA VAL A 176 9.41 17.52 9.27
C VAL A 176 10.60 16.85 9.96
N ARG A 177 11.80 16.90 9.37
CA ARG A 177 13.02 16.37 10.00
C ARG A 177 13.37 17.12 11.29
N ALA A 178 13.23 18.45 11.31
CA ALA A 178 13.46 19.24 12.51
C ALA A 178 12.49 18.81 13.64
N ARG A 179 11.19 18.70 13.35
CA ARG A 179 10.19 18.25 14.34
C ARG A 179 10.34 16.79 14.73
N ALA A 180 10.79 15.93 13.82
CA ALA A 180 11.13 14.55 14.13
C ALA A 180 12.28 14.48 15.15
N MET A 181 13.33 15.30 14.97
CA MET A 181 14.45 15.38 15.90
C MET A 181 14.03 15.91 17.27
N ASP A 182 13.27 17.01 17.31
CA ASP A 182 12.75 17.59 18.56
C ASP A 182 11.85 16.60 19.31
N ALA A 183 11.06 15.82 18.57
CA ALA A 183 10.20 14.78 19.12
C ALA A 183 10.93 13.44 19.34
N GLU A 184 12.23 13.29 19.07
CA GLU A 184 12.93 12.00 19.14
C GLU A 184 12.18 10.87 18.39
N LEU A 185 11.68 11.16 17.20
CA LEU A 185 10.96 10.23 16.34
C LEU A 185 11.70 10.00 15.02
N ALA A 186 11.52 8.82 14.45
CA ALA A 186 11.95 8.56 13.08
C ALA A 186 11.09 9.39 12.11
N TYR A 187 11.72 9.99 11.09
CA TYR A 187 11.04 10.77 10.06
C TYR A 187 9.92 9.96 9.38
N GLU A 188 10.17 8.68 9.14
CA GLU A 188 9.29 7.73 8.46
C GLU A 188 8.01 7.43 9.26
N LEU A 189 8.02 7.70 10.58
CA LEU A 189 6.80 7.64 11.38
C LEU A 189 5.90 8.85 11.16
N ILE A 190 6.42 9.95 10.60
CA ILE A 190 5.69 11.22 10.44
C ILE A 190 5.30 11.45 8.98
N ALA A 191 6.19 11.20 8.03
CA ALA A 191 5.92 11.46 6.62
C ALA A 191 6.68 10.53 5.68
N ALA A 192 6.12 10.35 4.49
CA ALA A 192 6.86 9.94 3.30
C ALA A 192 7.00 11.12 2.32
N ARG A 193 8.05 11.10 1.48
CA ARG A 193 8.22 12.11 0.42
C ARG A 193 7.02 12.20 -0.52
N ALA A 194 6.37 11.08 -0.81
CA ALA A 194 5.17 11.03 -1.64
C ALA A 194 3.97 11.73 -0.98
N ASP A 195 3.87 11.69 0.35
CA ASP A 195 2.81 12.40 1.08
C ASP A 195 3.08 13.91 1.03
N LEU A 196 4.32 14.34 1.26
CA LEU A 196 4.70 15.75 1.13
C LEU A 196 4.44 16.29 -0.27
N GLN A 197 4.75 15.50 -1.31
CA GLN A 197 4.43 15.85 -2.69
C GLN A 197 2.92 16.07 -2.89
N GLN A 198 2.08 15.20 -2.34
CA GLN A 198 0.62 15.35 -2.42
C GLN A 198 0.14 16.61 -1.69
N VAL A 199 0.66 16.91 -0.50
CA VAL A 199 0.33 18.14 0.24
C VAL A 199 0.71 19.39 -0.56
N VAL A 200 1.94 19.44 -1.08
CA VAL A 200 2.42 20.59 -1.87
C VAL A 200 1.57 20.79 -3.12
N THR A 201 1.33 19.71 -3.87
CA THR A 201 0.50 19.78 -5.08
C THR A 201 -0.92 20.22 -4.75
N ALA A 202 -1.52 19.72 -3.68
CA ALA A 202 -2.88 20.10 -3.28
C ALA A 202 -2.99 21.60 -2.96
N VAL A 203 -2.07 22.13 -2.15
CA VAL A 203 -2.05 23.57 -1.81
C VAL A 203 -1.84 24.42 -3.07
N ARG A 204 -0.89 24.04 -3.95
CA ARG A 204 -0.59 24.79 -5.18
C ARG A 204 -1.77 24.83 -6.15
N THR A 205 -2.48 23.72 -6.33
CA THR A 205 -3.62 23.64 -7.26
C THR A 205 -4.92 24.14 -6.65
N GLY A 206 -4.92 24.50 -5.35
CA GLY A 206 -6.14 24.81 -4.62
C GLY A 206 -7.07 23.60 -4.48
N ALA A 207 -6.54 22.38 -4.62
CA ALA A 207 -7.27 21.18 -4.25
C ALA A 207 -7.43 21.17 -2.72
N GLY A 208 -8.52 20.59 -2.23
CA GLY A 208 -8.71 20.39 -0.79
C GLY A 208 -7.54 19.63 -0.16
N GLU A 209 -7.43 19.70 1.16
CA GLU A 209 -6.37 19.03 1.90
C GLU A 209 -6.34 17.51 1.59
N PRO A 210 -5.18 16.94 1.24
CA PRO A 210 -5.13 15.54 0.85
C PRO A 210 -5.23 14.63 2.07
N GLY A 211 -5.90 13.48 1.92
CA GLY A 211 -6.01 12.45 2.96
C GLY A 211 -4.71 11.64 3.13
N VAL A 212 -3.62 12.31 3.50
CA VAL A 212 -2.32 11.70 3.78
C VAL A 212 -1.99 11.81 5.25
N ARG A 213 -1.34 10.79 5.78
CA ARG A 213 -1.08 10.65 7.23
C ARG A 213 -0.36 11.85 7.83
N THR A 214 0.54 12.50 7.10
CA THR A 214 1.33 13.65 7.57
C THR A 214 0.49 14.81 8.09
N VAL A 215 -0.75 14.96 7.61
CA VAL A 215 -1.67 16.05 7.98
C VAL A 215 -2.92 15.57 8.74
N GLU A 216 -2.87 14.34 9.25
CA GLU A 216 -3.93 13.70 10.02
C GLU A 216 -3.48 13.36 11.45
N GLY A 217 -4.45 13.26 12.36
CA GLY A 217 -4.26 12.77 13.74
C GLY A 217 -3.11 13.44 14.49
N TRP A 218 -2.34 12.65 15.24
CA TRP A 218 -1.21 13.17 16.00
C TRP A 218 -0.10 13.80 15.16
N ARG A 219 0.06 13.40 13.89
CA ARG A 219 1.05 13.99 12.97
C ARG A 219 0.66 15.41 12.57
N ARG A 220 -0.65 15.66 12.43
CA ARG A 220 -1.20 17.00 12.23
C ARG A 220 -0.81 17.94 13.36
N GLU A 221 -1.02 17.48 14.59
CA GLU A 221 -0.67 18.22 15.80
C GLU A 221 0.84 18.45 15.93
N LEU A 222 1.66 17.45 15.57
CA LEU A 222 3.12 17.55 15.65
C LEU A 222 3.72 18.49 14.60
N VAL A 223 3.25 18.42 13.35
CA VAL A 223 3.87 19.16 12.23
C VAL A 223 2.90 19.54 11.11
N GLY A 224 1.79 18.82 10.91
CA GLY A 224 0.91 19.05 9.76
C GLY A 224 0.31 20.46 9.70
N GLU A 225 -0.12 21.04 10.82
CA GLU A 225 -0.61 22.43 10.83
C GLU A 225 0.47 23.44 10.44
N GLU A 226 1.68 23.25 10.96
CA GLU A 226 2.83 24.11 10.65
C GLU A 226 3.27 23.97 9.19
N LEU A 227 3.23 22.74 8.67
CA LEU A 227 3.50 22.42 7.27
C LEU A 227 2.52 23.17 6.35
N LEU A 228 1.22 23.11 6.66
CA LEU A 228 0.19 23.78 5.88
C LEU A 228 0.31 25.31 5.98
N ALA A 229 0.61 25.85 7.15
CA ALA A 229 0.83 27.28 7.35
C ALA A 229 2.08 27.78 6.60
N LEU A 230 3.17 27.00 6.60
CA LEU A 230 4.37 27.29 5.79
C LEU A 230 4.02 27.34 4.29
N LEU A 231 3.23 26.39 3.80
CA LEU A 231 2.83 26.31 2.39
C LEU A 231 1.90 27.44 1.97
N ARG A 232 1.07 27.97 2.88
CA ARG A 232 0.24 29.16 2.65
C ARG A 232 1.02 30.48 2.73
N GLY A 233 2.26 30.44 3.23
CA GLY A 233 3.06 31.64 3.48
C GLY A 233 2.74 32.34 4.81
N ASP A 234 1.97 31.72 5.69
CA ASP A 234 1.65 32.23 7.03
C ASP A 234 2.83 32.10 8.01
N ARG A 235 3.82 31.27 7.66
CA ARG A 235 4.99 30.93 8.46
C ARG A 235 6.25 30.94 7.59
N ALA A 236 7.40 31.23 8.20
CA ALA A 236 8.70 31.14 7.55
C ALA A 236 9.63 30.18 8.30
N LEU A 237 10.49 29.47 7.57
CA LEU A 237 11.61 28.72 8.14
C LEU A 237 12.84 29.59 8.25
N ARG A 238 13.54 29.49 9.37
CA ARG A 238 14.86 30.06 9.57
C ARG A 238 15.81 29.07 10.23
N VAL A 239 17.09 29.41 10.17
CA VAL A 239 18.14 28.73 10.94
C VAL A 239 18.48 29.59 12.15
N ASP A 240 18.32 29.06 13.36
CA ASP A 240 18.64 29.77 14.60
C ASP A 240 20.16 29.86 14.86
N GLY A 241 20.55 30.58 15.91
CA GLY A 241 21.97 30.74 16.30
C GLY A 241 22.67 29.43 16.70
N MET A 242 21.92 28.35 16.88
CA MET A 242 22.43 27.00 17.14
C MET A 242 22.44 26.13 15.88
N HIS A 243 22.24 26.71 14.69
CA HIS A 243 22.16 26.02 13.40
C HIS A 243 21.00 25.02 13.30
N ARG A 244 19.88 25.27 14.00
CA ARG A 244 18.67 24.45 13.93
C ARG A 244 17.61 25.09 13.05
N VAL A 245 16.86 24.28 12.32
CA VAL A 245 15.70 24.72 11.53
C VAL A 245 14.54 24.97 12.50
N VAL A 246 14.00 26.19 12.47
CA VAL A 246 12.86 26.60 13.31
C VAL A 246 11.83 27.39 12.49
N ILE A 247 10.59 27.44 12.96
CA ILE A 247 9.51 28.24 12.38
C ILE A 247 9.35 29.55 13.12
N ASP A 248 9.11 30.64 12.37
CA ASP A 248 8.73 31.93 12.94
C ASP A 248 7.22 32.06 13.23
N GLY A 249 6.96 32.68 14.39
CA GLY A 249 5.64 32.94 14.97
C GLY A 249 4.89 34.12 14.36
#